data_AF-A0A9D1WMZ8-F1
#
_entry.id   AF-A0A9D1WMZ8-F1
#
_cell.length_a   1.000
_cell.length_b   1.000
_cell.length_c   1.000
_cell.angle_alpha   90.00
_cell.angle_beta   90.00
_cell.angle_gamma   90.00
#
_symmetry.space_group_name_H-M   'P 1'
#
loop_
_entity.id
_entity.type
_entity.pdbx_description
1 polymer ?
#
loop_
_entity_poly.entity_id
_entity_poly.type
_entity_poly.pdbx_seq_one_letter_code
_entity_poly.pdbx_strand_id
1 'polypeptide(L)' 'MTGAAGAPIMGDTGAWAPRLEKGIDELYASSINGIGAMPPKGGFTNLSDEEVHAAVDYMLKPVQE' A
#
# COMPACT_ATOMS: atom_id res chain seq x y z
N MET A 1 -15.71 -3.60 -2.50
CA MET A 1 -15.25 -3.65 -3.91
C MET A 1 -13.73 -3.72 -3.88
N THR A 2 -13.06 -4.32 -4.86
CA THR A 2 -11.59 -4.41 -4.88
C THR A 2 -10.99 -3.72 -6.09
N GLY A 3 -9.77 -3.21 -5.96
CA GLY A 3 -8.97 -2.72 -7.07
C GLY A 3 -8.39 -3.85 -7.94
N ALA A 4 -7.47 -3.50 -8.82
CA ALA A 4 -6.81 -4.44 -9.73
C ALA A 4 -6.23 -5.64 -8.96
N ALA A 5 -6.52 -6.85 -9.42
CA ALA A 5 -6.08 -8.11 -8.80
C ALA A 5 -6.36 -8.23 -7.28
N GLY A 6 -7.40 -7.54 -6.75
CA GLY A 6 -7.71 -7.58 -5.32
C GLY A 6 -7.02 -6.49 -4.49
N ALA A 7 -6.41 -5.49 -5.13
CA ALA A 7 -5.77 -4.38 -4.44
C ALA A 7 -6.76 -3.63 -3.51
N PRO A 8 -6.33 -3.18 -2.32
CA PRO A 8 -7.18 -2.38 -1.43
C PRO A 8 -7.51 -1.03 -2.09
N ILE A 9 -8.78 -0.64 -2.03
CA ILE A 9 -9.22 0.66 -2.55
C ILE A 9 -8.92 1.74 -1.50
N MET A 10 -8.39 2.88 -1.92
CA MET A 10 -8.17 4.04 -1.04
C MET A 10 -9.47 4.43 -0.33
N GLY A 11 -9.42 4.65 0.99
CA GLY A 11 -10.60 4.98 1.80
C GLY A 11 -11.49 3.80 2.22
N ASP A 12 -11.22 2.58 1.76
CA ASP A 12 -11.93 1.38 2.24
C ASP A 12 -11.37 0.95 3.61
N THR A 13 -11.92 1.53 4.68
CA THR A 13 -11.48 1.25 6.06
C THR A 13 -11.50 -0.24 6.40
N GLY A 14 -12.47 -0.99 5.87
CA GLY A 14 -12.56 -2.45 6.07
C GLY A 14 -11.42 -3.21 5.40
N ALA A 15 -11.03 -2.80 4.19
CA ALA A 15 -9.87 -3.39 3.51
C ALA A 15 -8.54 -2.99 4.17
N TRP A 16 -8.44 -1.78 4.71
CA TRP A 16 -7.20 -1.25 5.30
C TRP A 16 -6.97 -1.66 6.77
N ALA A 17 -8.02 -1.91 7.56
CA ALA A 17 -7.88 -2.31 8.96
C ALA A 17 -6.91 -3.50 9.20
N PRO A 18 -7.07 -4.68 8.57
CA PRO A 18 -6.14 -5.81 8.79
C PRO A 18 -4.74 -5.59 8.22
N ARG A 19 -4.55 -4.57 7.38
CA ARG A 19 -3.24 -4.17 6.83
C ARG A 19 -2.52 -3.25 7.80
N LEU A 20 -3.25 -2.28 8.36
CA LEU A 20 -2.75 -1.36 9.39
C LEU A 20 -2.36 -2.11 10.68
N GLU A 21 -3.04 -3.21 11.02
CA GLU A 21 -2.66 -4.08 12.16
C GLU A 21 -1.24 -4.67 12.03
N LYS A 22 -0.70 -4.79 10.81
CA LYS A 22 0.68 -5.26 10.59
C LYS A 22 1.74 -4.20 10.88
N GLY A 23 1.32 -2.94 11.01
CA GLY A 23 2.22 -1.78 11.17
C GLY A 23 2.66 -1.17 9.84
N ILE A 24 3.01 0.12 9.90
CA ILE A 24 3.36 0.91 8.72
C ILE A 24 4.64 0.44 8.03
N ASP A 25 5.64 -0.01 8.79
CA ASP A 25 6.92 -0.49 8.25
C ASP A 25 6.73 -1.72 7.35
N GLU A 26 5.82 -2.63 7.72
CA GLU A 26 5.51 -3.81 6.91
C GLU A 26 4.77 -3.43 5.61
N LEU A 27 3.94 -2.37 5.66
CA LEU A 27 3.27 -1.84 4.47
C LEU A 27 4.26 -1.19 3.51
N TYR A 28 5.24 -0.46 4.03
CA TYR A 28 6.35 0.06 3.24
C TYR A 28 7.17 -1.06 2.62
N ALA A 29 7.60 -2.04 3.42
CA ALA A 29 8.38 -3.18 2.95
C ALA A 29 7.65 -3.96 1.86
N SER A 30 6.35 -4.24 2.05
CA SER A 30 5.52 -4.89 1.04
C SER A 30 5.41 -4.05 -0.24
N SER A 31 5.20 -2.74 -0.12
CA SER A 31 5.07 -1.81 -1.26
C SER A 31 6.35 -1.70 -2.07
N ILE A 32 7.51 -1.71 -1.41
CA ILE A 32 8.83 -1.66 -2.05
C ILE A 32 9.14 -2.98 -2.74
N ASN A 33 9.00 -4.09 -2.02
CA ASN A 33 9.46 -5.41 -2.48
C ASN A 33 8.43 -6.18 -3.32
N GLY A 34 7.16 -5.77 -3.28
CA GLY A 34 6.05 -6.51 -3.86
C GLY A 34 5.62 -7.70 -3.00
N ILE A 35 4.39 -8.17 -3.22
CA ILE A 35 3.85 -9.38 -2.57
C ILE A 35 2.75 -10.01 -3.44
N GLY A 36 2.89 -11.29 -3.76
CA GLY A 36 1.93 -12.02 -4.59
C GLY A 36 1.71 -11.35 -5.96
N ALA A 37 0.50 -10.85 -6.21
CA ALA A 37 0.15 -10.15 -7.44
C ALA A 37 0.58 -8.67 -7.49
N MET A 38 1.07 -8.12 -6.36
CA MET A 38 1.54 -6.74 -6.29
C MET A 38 3.02 -6.67 -6.70
N PRO A 39 3.35 -6.06 -7.86
CA PRO A 39 4.75 -5.93 -8.28
C PRO A 39 5.54 -4.99 -7.34
N PRO A 40 6.86 -5.15 -7.25
CA PRO A 40 7.73 -4.22 -6.53
C PRO A 40 7.50 -2.78 -6.99
N LYS A 41 7.40 -1.84 -6.05
CA LYS A 41 7.19 -0.40 -6.31
C LYS A 41 5.99 -0.10 -7.21
N GLY A 42 4.94 -0.93 -7.15
CA GLY A 42 3.75 -0.79 -8.00
C GLY A 42 4.03 -0.99 -9.50
N GLY A 43 5.18 -1.59 -9.86
CA GLY A 43 5.62 -1.76 -11.25
C GLY A 43 6.53 -0.65 -11.77
N PHE A 44 6.86 0.35 -10.94
CA PHE A 44 7.71 1.48 -11.31
C PHE A 44 9.08 1.36 -10.62
N THR A 45 10.01 0.64 -11.24
CA THR A 45 11.33 0.34 -10.67
C THR A 45 12.23 1.57 -10.49
N ASN A 46 11.89 2.70 -11.09
CA ASN A 46 12.63 3.95 -11.01
C ASN A 46 12.27 4.81 -9.78
N LEU A 47 11.22 4.46 -9.04
CA LEU A 47 10.86 5.18 -7.81
C LEU A 47 11.91 4.96 -6.72
N SER A 48 12.22 6.00 -5.97
CA SER A 48 12.96 5.86 -4.71
C SER A 48 12.08 5.21 -3.65
N ASP A 49 12.69 4.69 -2.58
CA ASP A 49 11.93 4.08 -1.49
C ASP A 49 11.10 5.15 -0.75
N GLU A 50 11.61 6.38 -0.67
CA GLU A 50 10.89 7.53 -0.11
C GLU A 50 9.65 7.92 -0.94
N GLU A 51 9.73 7.85 -2.27
CA GLU A 51 8.56 8.08 -3.14
C GLU A 51 7.49 7.00 -2.93
N VAL A 52 7.90 5.75 -2.71
CA VAL A 52 6.98 4.66 -2.39
C VAL A 52 6.35 4.88 -1.01
N HIS A 53 7.12 5.29 0.00
CA HIS A 53 6.58 5.61 1.33
C HIS A 53 5.54 6.74 1.25
N ALA A 54 5.85 7.83 0.54
CA ALA A 54 4.92 8.94 0.37
C ALA A 54 3.62 8.54 -0.34
N ALA A 55 3.69 7.60 -1.29
CA ALA A 55 2.51 7.04 -1.94
C ALA A 55 1.67 6.18 -0.99
N VAL A 56 2.30 5.37 -0.14
CA VAL A 56 1.62 4.60 0.91
C VAL A 56 0.92 5.53 1.89
N ASP A 57 1.61 6.56 2.39
CA ASP A 57 1.03 7.56 3.29
C ASP A 57 -0.19 8.23 2.67
N TYR A 58 -0.10 8.61 1.39
CA TYR A 58 -1.21 9.21 0.66
C TYR A 58 -2.43 8.28 0.60
N MET A 59 -2.23 6.99 0.31
CA MET A 59 -3.30 5.99 0.28
C MET A 59 -3.96 5.77 1.64
N LEU A 60 -3.21 5.97 2.73
CA LEU A 60 -3.67 5.76 4.10
C LEU A 60 -4.41 6.97 4.69
N LYS A 61 -4.19 8.19 4.18
CA LYS A 61 -4.82 9.42 4.70
C LYS A 61 -6.32 9.25 5.00
N PRO A 62 -7.17 8.74 4.07
CA PRO A 62 -8.61 8.70 4.30
C PRO A 62 -9.08 7.63 5.28
N VAL A 63 -8.19 6.75 5.76
CA VAL A 63 -8.51 5.67 6.72
C VAL A 63 -7.83 5.84 8.08
N GLN A 64 -7.09 6.94 8.25
CA GLN A 64 -6.44 7.33 9.51
C GLN A 64 -7.10 8.56 10.17
N GLU A 65 -8.10 9.14 9.51
CA GLU A 65 -8.99 10.19 10.02
C GLU A 65 -10.22 9.60 10.71
#